data_AF-F4P8L5-F1
#
_entry.id   AF-F4P8L5-F1
#
_cell.length_a   1.000
_cell.length_b   1.000
_cell.length_c   1.000
_cell.angle_alpha   90.00
_cell.angle_beta   90.00
_cell.angle_gamma   90.00
#
_symmetry.space_group_name_H-M   'P 1'
#
loop_
_entity.id
_entity.type
_entity.pdbx_description
1 polymer ?
#
loop_
_entity_poly.entity_id
_entity_poly.type
_entity_poly.pdbx_seq_one_letter_code
_entity_poly.pdbx_strand_id
1 'polypeptide(L)'
;MHRVRDLHDGRKVVLTERVHEFLDWAQKYYEISVCSLGDQPYVDMVVNVLDPSRTVIRGIAYSARNEYMYISQSWSSRRPPKDLLSLFPYCAEREPGLPTIDPIIIDDNVSMWPADQQDNIIVVRENTQSKVWNVSLFPVVQQALSYVHESYFRQLDAWGASEKSQRGAPPTATGCYKEYLRRELSFKIASAPTGIVSDGPTGSVVAMPEAIATVSS
;
A
#
# COMPACT_ATOMS: atom_id res chain seq x y z
N MET A 1 23.71 7.36 8.60
CA MET A 1 23.80 7.39 7.12
C MET A 1 23.30 8.73 6.62
N HIS A 2 23.96 9.36 5.64
CA HIS A 2 23.44 10.54 4.97
C HIS A 2 22.21 10.15 4.11
N ARG A 3 21.10 10.88 4.26
CA ARG A 3 19.86 10.66 3.50
C ARG A 3 20.00 11.06 2.02
N VAL A 4 20.91 11.98 1.71
CA VAL A 4 21.20 12.38 0.33
C VAL A 4 22.26 11.43 -0.24
N ARG A 5 21.99 10.84 -1.41
CA ARG A 5 22.87 9.92 -2.10
C ARG A 5 23.13 10.39 -3.52
N ASP A 6 24.38 10.26 -3.95
CA ASP A 6 24.79 10.50 -5.31
C ASP A 6 24.45 9.29 -6.19
N LEU A 7 23.89 9.57 -7.36
CA LEU A 7 23.72 8.62 -8.44
C LEU A 7 24.96 8.64 -9.35
N HIS A 8 25.19 7.57 -10.12
CA HIS A 8 26.40 7.47 -10.95
C HIS A 8 26.46 8.56 -12.05
N ASP A 9 25.30 9.10 -12.43
CA ASP A 9 25.16 10.13 -13.46
C ASP A 9 25.24 11.56 -12.90
N GLY A 10 25.60 11.71 -11.63
CA GLY A 10 25.75 13.00 -10.96
C GLY A 10 24.46 13.59 -10.39
N ARG A 11 23.29 12.96 -10.61
CA ARG A 11 22.06 13.33 -9.90
C ARG A 11 22.15 12.96 -8.41
N LYS A 12 21.29 13.57 -7.60
CA LYS A 12 21.15 13.25 -6.18
C LYS A 12 19.74 12.75 -5.88
N VAL A 13 19.63 11.77 -4.99
CA VAL A 13 18.35 11.28 -4.46
C VAL A 13 18.29 11.47 -2.95
N VAL A 14 17.10 11.74 -2.43
CA VAL A 14 16.85 11.85 -1.00
C VAL A 14 16.12 10.59 -0.56
N LEU A 15 16.75 9.81 0.30
CA LEU A 15 16.15 8.65 0.93
C LEU A 15 15.18 9.10 2.02
N THR A 16 14.00 8.49 2.05
CA THR A 16 13.06 8.65 3.16
C THR A 16 13.69 8.12 4.45
N GLU A 17 13.25 8.64 5.59
CA GLU A 17 13.77 8.22 6.88
C GLU A 17 13.53 6.74 7.12
N ARG A 18 14.54 6.08 7.69
CA ARG A 18 14.50 4.66 8.07
C ARG A 18 14.15 3.71 6.92
N VAL A 19 14.39 4.10 5.67
CA VAL A 19 14.10 3.26 4.49
C VAL A 19 14.83 1.91 4.55
N HIS A 20 16.10 1.88 4.92
CA HIS A 20 16.86 0.63 5.01
C HIS A 20 16.33 -0.28 6.13
N GLU A 21 15.97 0.28 7.28
CA GLU A 21 15.37 -0.47 8.38
C GLU A 21 13.99 -1.04 7.97
N PHE A 22 13.19 -0.26 7.25
CA PHE A 22 11.94 -0.73 6.68
C PHE A 22 12.16 -1.88 5.70
N LEU A 23 13.12 -1.74 4.77
CA LEU A 23 13.45 -2.78 3.78
C LEU A 23 14.00 -4.05 4.44
N ASP A 24 14.88 -3.91 5.45
CA ASP A 24 15.45 -5.01 6.22
C ASP A 24 14.39 -5.80 6.99
N TRP A 25 13.36 -5.10 7.49
CA TRP A 25 12.20 -5.73 8.09
C TRP A 25 11.31 -6.39 7.02
N ALA A 26 10.98 -5.67 5.95
CA ALA A 26 10.01 -6.10 4.94
C ALA A 26 10.46 -7.38 4.21
N GLN A 27 11.75 -7.54 3.91
CA GLN A 27 12.27 -8.71 3.19
C GLN A 27 12.06 -10.06 3.92
N LYS A 28 11.78 -10.03 5.22
CA LYS A 28 11.49 -11.23 6.02
C LYS A 28 10.09 -11.79 5.74
N TYR A 29 9.21 -10.96 5.22
CA TYR A 29 7.77 -11.26 5.09
C TYR A 29 7.27 -11.07 3.65
N TYR A 30 7.95 -10.27 2.85
CA TYR A 30 7.54 -9.88 1.50
C TYR A 30 8.66 -10.07 0.49
N GLU A 31 8.26 -10.44 -0.72
CA GLU A 31 9.08 -10.21 -1.91
C GLU A 31 8.91 -8.74 -2.35
N ILE A 32 10.02 -8.04 -2.56
CA ILE A 32 10.03 -6.60 -2.81
C ILE A 32 10.40 -6.34 -4.27
N SER A 33 9.49 -5.70 -4.99
CA SER A 33 9.69 -5.16 -6.35
C SER A 33 9.65 -3.63 -6.32
N VAL A 34 10.28 -2.99 -7.29
CA VAL A 34 10.29 -1.52 -7.46
C VAL A 34 9.63 -1.17 -8.79
N CYS A 35 8.66 -0.24 -8.77
CA CYS A 35 7.97 0.24 -9.95
C CYS A 35 8.01 1.78 -10.01
N SER A 36 8.64 2.34 -11.05
CA SER A 36 8.81 3.79 -11.19
C SER A 36 8.51 4.28 -12.59
N LEU A 37 8.19 5.58 -12.71
CA LEU A 37 8.13 6.29 -13.99
C LEU A 37 9.49 6.82 -14.46
N GLY A 38 10.54 6.69 -13.65
CA GLY A 38 11.90 6.96 -14.10
C GLY A 38 12.32 6.00 -15.21
N ASP A 39 13.27 6.39 -16.05
CA ASP A 39 13.85 5.49 -17.04
C ASP A 39 14.57 4.31 -16.38
N GLN A 40 14.77 3.22 -17.12
CA GLN A 40 15.38 2.01 -16.56
C GLN A 40 16.75 2.27 -15.90
N PRO A 41 17.67 3.07 -16.50
CA PRO A 41 18.92 3.40 -15.84
C PRO A 41 18.75 4.09 -14.48
N TYR A 42 17.79 5.02 -14.35
CA TYR A 42 17.47 5.63 -13.06
C TYR A 42 16.95 4.62 -12.05
N VAL A 43 16.04 3.73 -12.47
CA VAL A 43 15.51 2.68 -11.59
C VAL A 43 16.64 1.79 -11.07
N ASP A 44 17.52 1.34 -11.95
CA ASP A 44 18.65 0.49 -11.59
C ASP A 44 19.61 1.19 -10.61
N MET A 45 19.88 2.48 -10.83
CA MET A 45 20.66 3.31 -9.91
C MET A 45 20.04 3.43 -8.53
N VAL A 46 18.74 3.73 -8.46
CA VAL A 46 18.03 3.87 -7.19
C VAL A 46 18.03 2.55 -6.42
N VAL A 47 17.79 1.43 -7.11
CA VAL A 47 17.86 0.11 -6.46
C VAL A 47 19.28 -0.18 -5.99
N ASN A 48 20.31 0.16 -6.76
CA ASN A 48 21.70 -0.01 -6.34
C ASN A 48 22.07 0.86 -5.12
N VAL A 49 21.44 2.02 -4.95
CA VAL A 49 21.59 2.85 -3.74
C VAL A 49 20.88 2.24 -2.53
N LEU A 50 19.71 1.66 -2.72
CA LEU A 50 18.89 1.08 -1.66
C LEU A 50 19.39 -0.29 -1.19
N ASP A 51 19.81 -1.13 -2.14
CA ASP A 51 20.28 -2.49 -1.94
C ASP A 51 21.40 -2.83 -2.95
N PRO A 52 22.64 -2.39 -2.68
CA PRO A 52 23.79 -2.65 -3.55
C PRO A 52 24.08 -4.16 -3.72
N SER A 53 23.73 -4.97 -2.71
CA SER A 53 23.99 -6.40 -2.69
C SER A 53 22.93 -7.24 -3.41
N ARG A 54 21.79 -6.62 -3.77
CA ARG A 54 20.60 -7.29 -4.35
C ARG A 54 20.10 -8.46 -3.48
N THR A 55 20.18 -8.31 -2.15
CA THR A 55 19.72 -9.33 -1.20
C THR A 55 18.33 -9.04 -0.64
N VAL A 56 17.90 -7.78 -0.67
CA VAL A 56 16.68 -7.26 -0.07
C VAL A 56 15.59 -7.06 -1.13
N ILE A 57 15.91 -6.36 -2.22
CA ILE A 57 15.00 -6.12 -3.35
C ILE A 57 15.26 -7.22 -4.39
N ARG A 58 14.58 -8.36 -4.20
CA ARG A 58 14.73 -9.58 -5.02
C ARG A 58 13.77 -9.64 -6.22
N GLY A 59 12.70 -8.85 -6.18
CA GLY A 59 11.69 -8.79 -7.23
C GLY A 59 12.12 -7.90 -8.40
N ILE A 60 11.17 -7.59 -9.28
CA ILE A 60 11.41 -6.84 -10.52
C ILE A 60 11.66 -5.36 -10.22
N ALA A 61 12.71 -4.80 -10.82
CA ALA A 61 12.96 -3.37 -10.88
C ALA A 61 12.43 -2.82 -12.22
N TYR A 62 11.16 -2.39 -12.22
CA TYR A 62 10.40 -2.06 -13.42
C TYR A 62 10.31 -0.54 -13.68
N SER A 63 10.64 -0.13 -14.91
CA SER A 63 10.35 1.19 -15.45
C SER A 63 9.07 1.20 -16.28
N ALA A 64 8.08 1.97 -15.82
CA ALA A 64 6.87 2.29 -16.56
C ALA A 64 7.05 3.48 -17.52
N ARG A 65 8.29 3.95 -17.74
CA ARG A 65 8.55 5.19 -18.51
C ARG A 65 8.11 5.07 -19.95
N ASN A 66 8.44 3.96 -20.61
CA ASN A 66 8.08 3.75 -22.02
C ASN A 66 6.56 3.71 -22.19
N GLU A 67 5.88 3.02 -21.28
CA GLU A 67 4.42 2.92 -21.26
C GLU A 67 3.79 4.31 -21.07
N TYR A 68 4.29 5.09 -20.11
CA TYR A 68 3.87 6.47 -19.89
C TYR A 68 4.05 7.35 -21.14
N MET A 69 5.21 7.27 -21.81
CA MET A 69 5.46 8.05 -23.02
C MET A 69 4.52 7.65 -24.17
N TYR A 70 4.31 6.34 -24.37
CA TYR A 70 3.38 5.83 -25.36
C TYR A 70 1.93 6.27 -25.07
N ILE A 71 1.48 6.14 -23.81
CA ILE A 71 0.17 6.61 -23.35
C ILE A 71 -0.03 8.08 -23.66
N SER A 72 0.95 8.92 -23.31
CA SER A 72 0.85 10.37 -23.45
C SER A 72 0.62 10.83 -24.89
N GLN A 73 1.03 10.00 -25.87
CA GLN A 73 0.88 10.24 -27.31
C GLN A 73 -0.33 9.49 -27.91
N SER A 74 -0.98 8.64 -27.13
CA SER A 74 -2.10 7.81 -27.59
C SER A 74 -3.46 8.51 -27.44
N TRP A 75 -4.47 7.94 -28.09
CA TRP A 75 -5.87 8.37 -27.98
C TRP A 75 -6.44 8.20 -26.56
N SER A 76 -5.80 7.38 -25.73
CA SER A 76 -6.19 7.08 -24.34
C SER A 76 -5.18 7.66 -23.34
N SER A 77 -4.83 8.94 -23.50
CA SER A 77 -3.82 9.65 -22.70
C SER A 77 -4.06 9.72 -21.19
N ARG A 78 -5.25 9.30 -20.72
CA ARG A 78 -5.61 9.23 -19.30
C ARG A 78 -5.41 7.86 -18.66
N ARG A 79 -5.02 6.83 -19.43
CA ARG A 79 -4.84 5.50 -18.86
C ARG A 79 -3.61 5.48 -17.95
N PRO A 80 -3.64 4.73 -16.84
CA PRO A 80 -2.51 4.62 -15.93
C PRO A 80 -1.34 3.89 -16.59
N PRO A 81 -0.09 4.33 -16.35
CA PRO A 81 1.11 3.72 -16.92
C PRO A 81 1.68 2.53 -16.13
N LYS A 82 1.35 2.40 -14.84
CA LYS A 82 1.77 1.25 -14.03
C LYS A 82 0.68 0.18 -14.10
N ASP A 83 1.07 -1.08 -14.04
CA ASP A 83 0.14 -2.20 -14.03
C ASP A 83 0.79 -3.38 -13.29
N LEU A 84 0.09 -3.97 -12.32
CA LEU A 84 0.55 -5.17 -11.62
C LEU A 84 0.83 -6.33 -12.57
N LEU A 85 0.10 -6.46 -13.67
CA LEU A 85 0.31 -7.54 -14.64
C LEU A 85 1.65 -7.41 -15.38
N SER A 86 2.20 -6.20 -15.48
CA SER A 86 3.54 -5.97 -16.02
C SER A 86 4.65 -6.45 -15.08
N LEU A 87 4.38 -6.52 -13.77
CA LEU A 87 5.32 -7.03 -12.77
C LEU A 87 5.08 -8.51 -12.43
N PHE A 88 3.83 -8.91 -12.38
CA PHE A 88 3.38 -10.19 -11.85
C PHE A 88 2.29 -10.76 -12.78
N PRO A 89 2.66 -11.30 -13.95
CA PRO A 89 1.68 -11.78 -14.94
C PRO A 89 0.79 -12.90 -14.38
N TYR A 90 1.29 -13.69 -13.43
CA TYR A 90 0.52 -14.71 -12.73
C TYR A 90 -0.65 -14.14 -11.89
N CYS A 91 -0.67 -12.84 -11.59
CA CYS A 91 -1.84 -12.20 -10.96
C CYS A 91 -3.05 -12.13 -11.89
N ALA A 92 -2.88 -12.30 -13.22
CA ALA A 92 -3.97 -12.37 -14.19
C ALA A 92 -4.72 -13.72 -14.12
N GLU A 93 -4.01 -14.79 -13.79
CA GLU A 93 -4.54 -16.15 -13.78
C GLU A 93 -4.93 -16.55 -12.37
N ARG A 94 -6.10 -16.07 -11.91
CA ARG A 94 -6.66 -16.49 -10.62
C ARG A 94 -7.50 -17.75 -10.79
N GLU A 95 -7.03 -18.86 -10.23
CA GLU A 95 -7.87 -20.06 -10.12
C GLU A 95 -8.99 -19.84 -9.10
N PRO A 96 -10.27 -19.95 -9.50
CA PRO A 96 -11.38 -19.74 -8.58
C PRO A 96 -11.33 -20.69 -7.39
N GLY A 97 -11.42 -20.15 -6.18
CA GLY A 97 -11.45 -20.94 -4.95
C GLY A 97 -10.09 -21.37 -4.40
N LEU A 98 -8.98 -20.95 -5.02
CA LEU A 98 -7.64 -21.12 -4.46
C LEU A 98 -7.10 -19.81 -3.89
N PRO A 99 -6.27 -19.88 -2.82
CA PRO A 99 -5.59 -18.70 -2.30
C PRO A 99 -4.62 -18.15 -3.33
N THR A 100 -4.57 -16.83 -3.46
CA THR A 100 -3.70 -16.12 -4.42
C THR A 100 -2.64 -15.30 -3.70
N ILE A 101 -1.49 -15.13 -4.33
CA ILE A 101 -0.50 -14.16 -3.90
C ILE A 101 -0.98 -12.79 -4.39
N ASP A 102 -1.49 -11.97 -3.48
CA ASP A 102 -1.95 -10.61 -3.79
C ASP A 102 -0.84 -9.59 -3.50
N PRO A 103 -0.38 -8.83 -4.50
CA PRO A 103 0.59 -7.77 -4.27
C PRO A 103 -0.06 -6.60 -3.51
N ILE A 104 0.68 -6.02 -2.57
CA ILE A 104 0.34 -4.75 -1.92
C ILE A 104 1.28 -3.68 -2.49
N ILE A 105 0.71 -2.55 -2.88
CA ILE A 105 1.42 -1.43 -3.49
C ILE A 105 1.65 -0.35 -2.44
N ILE A 106 2.84 0.23 -2.40
CA ILE A 106 3.13 1.45 -1.62
C ILE A 106 3.44 2.55 -2.62
N ASP A 107 2.54 3.51 -2.77
CA ASP A 107 2.64 4.56 -3.79
C ASP A 107 2.00 5.85 -3.28
N ASP A 108 2.51 6.99 -3.72
CA ASP A 108 1.96 8.31 -3.39
C ASP A 108 0.92 8.79 -4.41
N ASN A 109 0.88 8.14 -5.58
CA ASN A 109 0.00 8.52 -6.68
C ASN A 109 -0.87 7.35 -7.18
N VAL A 110 -2.07 7.26 -6.58
CA VAL A 110 -3.12 6.29 -6.92
C VAL A 110 -3.51 6.33 -8.39
N SER A 111 -3.51 7.50 -9.04
CA SER A 111 -3.93 7.62 -10.44
C SER A 111 -2.94 7.00 -11.43
N MET A 112 -1.77 6.57 -10.97
CA MET A 112 -0.79 5.87 -11.81
C MET A 112 -1.11 4.39 -11.99
N TRP A 113 -2.14 3.87 -11.31
CA TRP A 113 -2.56 2.47 -11.34
C TRP A 113 -4.02 2.29 -11.84
N PRO A 114 -4.34 1.17 -12.50
CA PRO A 114 -5.70 0.80 -12.92
C PRO A 114 -6.69 0.82 -11.76
N ALA A 115 -7.93 1.25 -12.02
CA ALA A 115 -8.95 1.46 -10.98
C ALA A 115 -9.22 0.20 -10.14
N ASP A 116 -9.20 -0.97 -10.79
CA ASP A 116 -9.35 -2.29 -10.19
C ASP A 116 -8.14 -2.73 -9.34
N GLN A 117 -7.00 -2.04 -9.44
CA GLN A 117 -5.79 -2.28 -8.65
C GLN A 117 -5.59 -1.26 -7.51
N GLN A 118 -6.43 -0.21 -7.44
CA GLN A 118 -6.26 0.87 -6.45
C GLN A 118 -6.54 0.40 -5.01
N ASP A 119 -7.35 -0.64 -4.85
CA ASP A 119 -7.61 -1.26 -3.55
C ASP A 119 -6.36 -1.91 -2.93
N ASN A 120 -5.34 -2.20 -3.74
CA ASN A 120 -4.07 -2.77 -3.29
C ASN A 120 -3.10 -1.71 -2.76
N ILE A 121 -3.44 -0.42 -2.82
CA ILE A 121 -2.51 0.68 -2.55
C ILE A 121 -2.59 1.15 -1.09
N ILE A 122 -1.45 1.05 -0.40
CA ILE A 122 -1.15 1.84 0.79
C ILE A 122 -0.65 3.19 0.32
N VAL A 123 -1.55 4.18 0.35
CA VAL A 123 -1.25 5.54 -0.11
C VAL A 123 -0.32 6.22 0.89
N VAL A 124 0.90 6.52 0.46
CA VAL A 124 1.85 7.30 1.26
C VAL A 124 1.78 8.77 0.85
N ARG A 125 1.83 9.67 1.82
CA ARG A 125 1.81 11.11 1.57
C ARG A 125 3.05 11.74 2.19
N GLU A 126 3.55 12.78 1.53
CA GLU A 126 4.66 13.57 2.04
C GLU A 126 4.33 14.12 3.43
N ASN A 127 5.29 14.01 4.34
CA ASN A 127 5.24 14.66 5.63
C ASN A 127 5.51 16.16 5.45
N THR A 128 4.44 16.96 5.53
CA THR A 128 4.47 18.41 5.36
C THR A 128 5.29 19.16 6.42
N GLN A 129 5.65 18.50 7.53
CA GLN A 129 6.51 19.06 8.58
C GLN A 129 8.01 18.85 8.29
N SER A 130 8.35 18.04 7.29
CA SER A 130 9.74 17.75 6.93
C SER A 130 10.28 18.80 5.95
N LYS A 131 11.54 19.22 6.14
CA LYS A 131 12.22 20.17 5.23
C LYS A 131 12.57 19.57 3.87
N VAL A 132 12.61 18.25 3.79
CA VAL A 132 12.87 17.48 2.58
C VAL A 132 11.81 16.41 2.45
N TRP A 133 11.52 15.97 1.23
CA TRP A 133 10.53 14.93 0.98
C TRP A 133 10.78 13.71 1.88
N ASN A 134 9.74 13.28 2.57
CA ASN A 134 9.80 12.21 3.56
C ASN A 134 8.41 11.58 3.68
N VAL A 135 8.37 10.26 3.87
CA VAL A 135 7.14 9.51 4.11
C VAL A 135 7.36 8.59 5.32
N SER A 136 6.30 8.34 6.09
CA SER A 136 6.37 7.50 7.29
C SER A 136 6.26 6.02 6.95
N LEU A 137 7.33 5.45 6.37
CA LEU A 137 7.42 3.99 6.15
C LEU A 137 7.44 3.25 7.50
N PHE A 138 8.11 3.84 8.49
CA PHE A 138 8.16 3.33 9.85
C PHE A 138 7.66 4.40 10.84
N PRO A 139 6.83 4.05 11.84
CA PRO A 139 6.23 2.73 12.06
C PRO A 139 4.94 2.51 11.23
N VAL A 140 4.41 3.54 10.56
CA VAL A 140 3.03 3.52 10.09
C VAL A 140 2.77 2.48 8.99
N VAL A 141 3.52 2.51 7.88
CA VAL A 141 3.36 1.53 6.80
C VAL A 141 3.77 0.13 7.27
N GLN A 142 4.84 0.03 8.05
CA GLN A 142 5.30 -1.22 8.66
C GLN A 142 4.22 -1.89 9.52
N GLN A 143 3.49 -1.13 10.34
CA GLN A 143 2.42 -1.65 11.18
C GLN A 143 1.24 -2.17 10.35
N ALA A 144 0.85 -1.41 9.32
CA ALA A 144 -0.22 -1.83 8.41
C ALA A 144 0.13 -3.14 7.69
N LEU A 145 1.34 -3.23 7.14
CA LEU A 145 1.82 -4.44 6.48
C LEU A 145 1.94 -5.61 7.47
N SER A 146 2.45 -5.41 8.68
CA SER A 146 2.50 -6.46 9.71
C SER A 146 1.12 -7.07 9.96
N TYR A 147 0.11 -6.21 10.14
CA TYR A 147 -1.27 -6.67 10.31
C TYR A 147 -1.76 -7.45 9.09
N VAL A 148 -1.51 -6.96 7.86
CA VAL A 148 -1.91 -7.64 6.63
C VAL A 148 -1.30 -9.03 6.55
N HIS A 149 0.02 -9.15 6.76
CA HIS A 149 0.72 -10.43 6.72
C HIS A 149 0.20 -11.41 7.78
N GLU A 150 0.17 -10.99 9.06
CA GLU A 150 -0.28 -11.84 10.16
C GLU A 150 -1.74 -12.27 10.03
N SER A 151 -2.60 -11.37 9.54
CA SER A 151 -4.02 -11.67 9.37
C SER A 151 -4.24 -12.60 8.18
N TYR A 152 -3.52 -12.38 7.07
CA TYR A 152 -3.62 -13.21 5.88
C TYR A 152 -3.27 -14.67 6.20
N PHE A 153 -2.09 -14.92 6.78
CA PHE A 153 -1.66 -16.30 7.07
C PHE A 153 -2.53 -16.98 8.13
N ARG A 154 -2.96 -16.25 9.16
CA ARG A 154 -3.90 -16.79 10.17
C ARG A 154 -5.25 -17.19 9.55
N GLN A 155 -5.80 -16.35 8.68
CA GLN A 155 -7.04 -16.66 7.97
C GLN A 155 -6.83 -17.81 6.97
N LEU A 156 -5.65 -17.89 6.35
CA LEU A 156 -5.31 -18.95 5.40
C LEU A 156 -5.24 -20.31 6.11
N ASP A 157 -4.61 -20.37 7.29
CA ASP A 157 -4.56 -21.56 8.11
C ASP A 157 -5.97 -22.02 8.53
N ALA A 158 -6.81 -21.07 8.99
CA ALA A 158 -8.20 -21.36 9.35
C ALA A 158 -9.03 -21.85 8.15
N TRP A 159 -8.85 -21.22 6.99
CA TRP A 159 -9.51 -21.62 5.75
C TRP A 159 -9.05 -23.01 5.29
N GLY A 160 -7.75 -23.29 5.38
CA GLY A 160 -7.13 -24.57 5.06
C GLY A 160 -7.59 -25.71 5.98
N ALA A 161 -7.86 -25.42 7.25
CA ALA A 161 -8.38 -26.37 8.23
C ALA A 161 -9.91 -26.60 8.11
N SER A 162 -10.64 -25.69 7.47
CA SER A 162 -12.08 -25.78 7.32
C SER A 162 -12.50 -26.90 6.35
N GLU A 163 -13.59 -27.60 6.66
CA GLU A 163 -14.20 -28.58 5.76
C GLU A 163 -14.58 -27.95 4.42
N LYS A 164 -14.43 -28.70 3.31
CA LYS A 164 -14.73 -28.19 1.96
C LYS A 164 -16.16 -27.65 1.81
N SER A 165 -17.12 -28.22 2.53
CA SER A 165 -18.53 -27.81 2.56
C SER A 165 -18.77 -26.46 3.26
N GLN A 166 -17.87 -26.05 4.15
CA GLN A 166 -17.96 -24.80 4.93
C GLN A 166 -16.94 -23.76 4.47
N ARG A 167 -16.10 -24.14 3.50
CA ARG A 167 -15.00 -23.32 3.00
C ARG A 167 -15.56 -22.22 2.11
N GLY A 168 -15.64 -21.01 2.66
CA GLY A 168 -15.94 -19.80 1.89
C GLY A 168 -14.80 -19.39 0.94
N ALA A 169 -14.85 -18.16 0.47
CA ALA A 169 -13.76 -17.60 -0.35
C ALA A 169 -12.43 -17.60 0.44
N PRO A 170 -11.29 -17.87 -0.22
CA PRO A 170 -9.99 -17.78 0.42
C PRO A 170 -9.70 -16.35 0.86
N PRO A 171 -8.88 -16.15 1.92
CA PRO A 171 -8.45 -14.82 2.32
C PRO A 171 -7.58 -14.18 1.22
N THR A 172 -7.57 -12.85 1.22
CA THR A 172 -6.74 -12.04 0.30
C THR A 172 -5.96 -11.02 1.10
N ALA A 173 -4.76 -10.65 0.65
CA ALA A 173 -3.99 -9.59 1.32
C ALA A 173 -4.74 -8.26 1.29
N THR A 174 -5.39 -7.95 0.16
CA THR A 174 -6.25 -6.77 -0.01
C THR A 174 -7.45 -6.80 0.94
N GLY A 175 -8.07 -7.96 1.16
CA GLY A 175 -9.14 -8.13 2.14
C GLY A 175 -8.68 -7.82 3.57
N CYS A 176 -7.50 -8.32 3.95
CA CYS A 176 -6.89 -8.02 5.24
C CYS A 176 -6.54 -6.55 5.40
N TYR A 177 -6.05 -5.90 4.33
CA TYR A 177 -5.76 -4.47 4.33
C TYR A 177 -7.04 -3.62 4.49
N LYS A 178 -8.11 -3.95 3.77
CA LYS A 178 -9.41 -3.27 3.95
C LYS A 178 -9.92 -3.42 5.38
N GLU A 179 -9.74 -4.58 5.99
CA GLU A 179 -10.12 -4.80 7.39
C GLU A 179 -9.29 -3.96 8.36
N TYR A 180 -7.98 -3.88 8.15
CA TYR A 180 -7.12 -2.95 8.88
C TYR A 180 -7.65 -1.51 8.81
N LEU A 181 -7.94 -1.02 7.60
CA LEU A 181 -8.46 0.34 7.40
C LEU A 181 -9.79 0.57 8.12
N ARG A 182 -10.72 -0.38 8.04
CA ARG A 182 -12.00 -0.29 8.77
C ARG A 182 -11.77 -0.17 10.26
N ARG A 183 -10.92 -1.03 10.82
CA ARG A 183 -10.61 -1.03 12.25
C ARG A 183 -9.98 0.28 12.70
N GLU A 184 -8.97 0.77 11.96
CA GLU A 184 -8.31 2.05 12.27
C GLU A 184 -9.28 3.23 12.16
N LEU A 185 -10.17 3.24 11.17
CA LEU A 185 -11.22 4.25 11.04
C LEU A 185 -12.20 4.19 12.21
N SER A 186 -12.68 2.99 12.57
CA SER A 186 -13.57 2.78 13.72
C SER A 186 -12.95 3.27 15.02
N PHE A 187 -11.67 2.96 15.27
CA PHE A 187 -10.96 3.46 16.46
C PHE A 187 -10.84 4.98 16.46
N LYS A 188 -10.52 5.60 15.32
CA LYS A 188 -10.46 7.06 15.20
C LYS A 188 -11.81 7.72 15.44
N ILE A 189 -12.90 7.13 14.93
CA ILE A 189 -14.27 7.61 15.17
C ILE A 189 -14.61 7.50 16.66
N ALA A 190 -14.32 6.36 17.30
CA ALA A 190 -14.60 6.14 18.72
C ALA A 190 -13.76 7.04 19.65
N SER A 191 -12.55 7.40 19.23
CA SER A 191 -11.63 8.27 19.99
C SER A 191 -11.82 9.75 19.68
N ALA A 192 -12.73 10.10 18.76
CA ALA A 192 -13.02 11.49 18.46
C ALA A 192 -13.57 12.16 19.73
N PRO A 193 -13.03 13.31 20.15
CA PRO A 193 -13.57 14.01 21.30
C PRO A 193 -15.06 14.28 21.08
N THR A 194 -15.92 13.70 21.92
CA THR A 194 -17.28 14.19 22.05
C THR A 194 -17.15 15.64 22.49
N GLY A 195 -17.46 16.57 21.59
CA GLY A 195 -17.39 18.00 21.89
C GLY A 195 -18.04 18.26 23.24
N ILE A 196 -17.36 19.03 24.08
CA ILE A 196 -17.88 19.52 25.35
C ILE A 196 -19.17 20.26 25.01
N VAL A 197 -20.32 19.59 25.19
CA VAL A 197 -21.59 20.28 25.35
C VAL A 197 -21.48 20.91 26.72
N SER A 198 -21.26 22.23 26.76
CA SER A 198 -21.37 22.99 28.00
C SER A 198 -22.77 22.76 28.56
N ASP A 199 -22.87 22.02 29.65
CA ASP A 199 -24.10 21.81 30.40
C ASP A 199 -24.71 23.16 30.79
N GLY A 200 -25.76 23.55 30.07
CA GLY A 200 -26.86 24.30 30.64
C GLY A 200 -27.77 23.29 31.36
N PRO A 201 -28.25 23.59 32.58
CA PRO A 201 -28.97 22.60 33.36
C PRO A 201 -30.43 22.54 32.90
N THR A 202 -30.81 21.50 32.16
CA THR A 202 -32.09 20.79 32.32
C THR A 202 -32.11 19.55 31.43
N GLY A 203 -32.64 18.47 32.01
CA GLY A 203 -32.44 17.10 31.54
C GLY A 203 -33.07 16.73 30.20
N SER A 204 -32.45 15.75 29.57
CA SER A 204 -33.11 14.68 28.81
C SER A 204 -32.05 13.64 28.45
N VAL A 205 -32.33 12.36 28.72
CA VAL A 205 -31.53 11.24 28.22
C VAL A 205 -31.73 11.20 26.71
N VAL A 206 -30.76 11.69 25.96
CA VAL A 206 -30.75 11.55 24.50
C VAL A 206 -30.23 10.16 24.17
N ALA A 207 -31.15 9.25 23.83
CA ALA A 207 -30.81 8.00 23.15
C ALA A 207 -29.96 8.31 21.92
N MET A 208 -28.87 7.57 21.72
CA MET A 208 -28.07 7.69 20.49
C MET A 208 -28.99 7.49 19.29
N PRO A 209 -29.06 8.42 18.34
CA PRO A 209 -29.78 8.16 17.10
C PRO A 209 -29.05 7.04 16.34
N GLU A 210 -29.79 6.02 15.93
CA GLU A 210 -29.35 5.11 14.87
C GLU A 210 -29.00 5.96 13.65
N ALA A 211 -27.70 6.17 13.41
CA ALA A 211 -27.24 6.93 12.25
C ALA A 211 -27.38 6.04 11.01
N ILE A 212 -28.55 6.05 10.39
CA ILE A 212 -28.76 5.52 9.05
C ILE A 212 -28.26 6.58 8.06
N ALA A 213 -27.05 6.40 7.54
CA ALA A 213 -26.55 7.20 6.44
C ALA A 213 -27.01 6.55 5.11
N THR A 214 -28.10 7.06 4.55
CA THR A 214 -28.51 6.71 3.18
C THR A 214 -27.74 7.61 2.21
N VAL A 215 -26.86 7.03 1.40
CA VAL A 215 -26.22 7.74 0.28
C VAL A 215 -27.13 7.60 -0.93
N SER A 216 -27.77 8.69 -1.35
CA SER A 216 -28.45 8.76 -2.64
C SER A 216 -27.43 9.09 -3.73
N SER A 217 -27.41 8.26 -4.77
CA SER A 217 -26.60 8.36 -5.98
C SER A 217 -26.90 9.60 -6.81
#